data_AF-A0A6P8AXB9-F1
#
_entry.id   AF-A0A6P8AXB9-F1
#
_cell.length_a   1.000
_cell.length_b   1.000
_cell.length_c   1.000
_cell.angle_alpha   90.00
_cell.angle_beta   90.00
_cell.angle_gamma   90.00
#
_symmetry.space_group_name_H-M   'P 1'
#
loop_
_entity.id
_entity.type
_entity.pdbx_description
1 polymer ?
#
loop_
_entity_poly.entity_id
_entity_poly.type
_entity_poly.pdbx_seq_one_letter_code
_entity_poly.pdbx_strand_id
1 'polypeptide(L)'
;MAVPPIVQATLQSSVLAAVANLLAQALTAFREEDKLVVDWIPVFQFVLYSVLSTPPNFMWQDFIESTFPATKKVVPTTEAVTGASAKDEKALDRTAKAGQLVEPVPKLNMKNTIIKLILDQTIGSAVNTLMFSVFFHSVQMAMAHRPHGAEHSMMFLMRSFARSGKDDRPALDFTAVRWDEVMPKAKAEFMPLLSAGWRLWPLVSLINFAFVQTVEMRNLVGGLAGIAWGIYVSLFTAGN
;
A
#
# COMPACT_ATOMS: atom_id res chain seq x y z
N MET A 1 8.40 25.01 -2.52
CA MET A 1 8.99 24.03 -1.58
C MET A 1 8.62 22.64 -2.09
N ALA A 2 9.54 21.67 -2.07
CA ALA A 2 9.23 20.31 -2.51
C ALA A 2 8.22 19.66 -1.54
N VAL A 3 7.19 19.00 -2.06
CA VAL A 3 6.18 18.29 -1.24
C VAL A 3 6.85 17.11 -0.55
N PRO A 4 6.64 16.87 0.76
CA PRO A 4 7.25 15.75 1.47
C PRO A 4 6.92 14.39 0.81
N PRO A 5 7.86 13.43 0.74
CA PRO A 5 7.65 12.13 0.10
C PRO A 5 6.42 11.36 0.62
N ILE A 6 6.18 11.42 1.93
CA ILE A 6 5.02 10.79 2.58
C ILE A 6 3.68 11.36 2.07
N VAL A 7 3.63 12.67 1.79
CA VAL A 7 2.43 13.34 1.26
C VAL A 7 2.21 12.95 -0.20
N GLN A 8 3.30 12.87 -0.99
CA GLN A 8 3.22 12.41 -2.39
C GLN A 8 2.73 10.95 -2.46
N ALA A 9 3.29 10.06 -1.64
CA ALA A 9 2.87 8.66 -1.57
C ALA A 9 1.39 8.55 -1.18
N THR A 10 0.95 9.32 -0.17
CA THR A 10 -0.45 9.32 0.29
C THR A 10 -1.40 9.79 -0.81
N LEU A 11 -1.04 10.85 -1.54
CA LEU A 11 -1.84 11.34 -2.66
C LEU A 11 -1.94 10.30 -3.79
N GLN A 12 -0.81 9.70 -4.17
CA GLN A 12 -0.76 8.65 -5.19
C GLN A 12 -1.61 7.44 -4.79
N SER A 13 -1.47 6.94 -3.55
CA SER A 13 -2.27 5.83 -3.04
C SER A 13 -3.76 6.16 -3.05
N SER A 14 -4.14 7.38 -2.68
CA SER A 14 -5.55 7.81 -2.66
C SER A 14 -6.15 7.82 -4.07
N VAL A 15 -5.41 8.31 -5.07
CA VAL A 15 -5.85 8.28 -6.47
C VAL A 15 -5.97 6.84 -6.97
N LEU A 16 -4.97 5.99 -6.70
CA LEU A 16 -5.01 4.59 -7.10
C LEU A 16 -6.19 3.84 -6.46
N ALA A 17 -6.50 4.13 -5.19
CA ALA A 17 -7.63 3.52 -4.50
C ALA A 17 -8.98 3.95 -5.11
N ALA A 18 -9.14 5.24 -5.43
CA ALA A 18 -10.32 5.73 -6.13
C ALA A 18 -10.49 5.05 -7.50
N VAL A 19 -9.41 5.01 -8.30
CA VAL A 19 -9.42 4.37 -9.63
C VAL A 19 -9.73 2.88 -9.52
N ALA A 20 -9.10 2.16 -8.58
CA ALA A 20 -9.34 0.74 -8.39
C ALA A 20 -10.79 0.44 -8.01
N ASN A 21 -11.40 1.26 -7.14
CA ASN A 21 -12.79 1.08 -6.75
C ASN A 21 -13.76 1.41 -7.91
N LEU A 22 -13.52 2.48 -8.66
CA LEU A 22 -14.32 2.81 -9.85
C LEU A 22 -14.24 1.71 -10.92
N LEU A 23 -13.06 1.13 -11.13
CA LEU A 23 -12.88 -0.01 -12.02
C LEU A 23 -13.62 -1.26 -11.51
N ALA A 24 -13.61 -1.51 -10.20
CA ALA A 24 -14.38 -2.61 -9.62
C ALA A 24 -15.89 -2.45 -9.89
N GLN A 25 -16.44 -1.27 -9.68
CA GLN A 25 -17.85 -0.98 -9.96
C GLN A 25 -18.17 -1.11 -11.46
N ALA A 26 -17.29 -0.61 -12.34
CA ALA A 26 -17.45 -0.75 -13.79
C ALA A 26 -17.43 -2.22 -14.24
N LEU A 27 -16.56 -3.05 -13.66
CA LEU A 27 -16.50 -4.48 -13.94
C LEU A 27 -17.75 -5.21 -13.46
N THR A 28 -18.29 -4.85 -12.30
CA THR A 28 -19.55 -5.40 -11.80
C THR A 28 -20.72 -5.04 -12.72
N ALA A 29 -20.88 -3.75 -13.06
CA ALA A 29 -21.93 -3.30 -13.98
C ALA A 29 -21.83 -3.99 -15.36
N PHE A 30 -20.60 -4.16 -15.88
CA PHE A 30 -20.37 -4.89 -17.13
C PHE A 30 -20.76 -6.38 -17.04
N ARG A 31 -20.48 -7.03 -15.90
CA ARG A 31 -20.82 -8.45 -15.69
C ARG A 31 -22.32 -8.66 -15.52
N GLU A 32 -23.01 -7.73 -14.87
CA GLU A 32 -24.44 -7.83 -14.55
C GLU A 32 -25.34 -7.26 -15.66
N GLU A 33 -24.75 -6.76 -16.76
CA GLU A 33 -25.45 -6.09 -17.86
C GLU A 33 -26.32 -4.90 -17.41
N ASP A 34 -25.95 -4.27 -16.29
CA ASP A 34 -26.66 -3.14 -15.70
C ASP A 34 -26.02 -1.79 -16.08
N LYS A 35 -26.77 -0.70 -15.88
CA LYS A 35 -26.27 0.66 -16.07
C LYS A 35 -25.23 0.97 -15.00
N LEU A 36 -24.08 1.49 -15.43
CA LEU A 36 -23.06 1.99 -14.52
C LEU A 36 -23.57 3.21 -13.74
N VAL A 37 -24.03 2.99 -12.51
CA VAL A 37 -24.33 4.04 -11.53
C VAL A 37 -23.24 3.98 -10.46
N VAL A 38 -22.43 5.03 -10.37
CA VAL A 38 -21.30 5.08 -9.43
C VAL A 38 -21.80 5.29 -8.00
N ASP A 39 -21.53 4.33 -7.12
CA ASP A 39 -21.64 4.51 -5.68
C ASP A 39 -20.38 5.21 -5.18
N TRP A 40 -20.53 6.45 -4.73
CA TRP A 40 -19.43 7.26 -4.20
C TRP A 40 -19.06 6.91 -2.77
N ILE A 41 -19.87 6.12 -2.05
CA ILE A 41 -19.56 5.73 -0.68
C ILE A 41 -18.35 4.79 -0.63
N PRO A 42 -18.28 3.67 -1.38
CA PRO A 42 -17.08 2.83 -1.43
C PRO A 42 -15.86 3.63 -1.90
N VAL A 43 -16.00 4.48 -2.92
CA VAL A 43 -14.90 5.33 -3.40
C VAL A 43 -14.35 6.19 -2.26
N PHE A 44 -15.22 6.85 -1.50
CA PHE A 44 -14.83 7.63 -0.33
C PHE A 44 -14.16 6.77 0.74
N GLN A 45 -14.70 5.59 1.06
CA GLN A 45 -14.14 4.68 2.07
C GLN A 45 -12.73 4.21 1.71
N PHE A 46 -12.48 3.83 0.45
CA PHE A 46 -11.17 3.40 -0.03
C PHE A 46 -10.15 4.55 -0.09
N VAL A 47 -10.59 5.75 -0.45
CA VAL A 47 -9.75 6.96 -0.38
C VAL A 47 -9.40 7.28 1.07
N LEU A 48 -10.40 7.29 1.97
CA LEU A 48 -10.18 7.55 3.40
C LEU A 48 -9.24 6.51 4.02
N TYR A 49 -9.42 5.23 3.70
CA TYR A 49 -8.51 4.17 4.14
C TYR A 49 -7.07 4.43 3.66
N SER A 50 -6.90 4.84 2.41
CA SER A 50 -5.57 5.11 1.83
C SER A 50 -4.90 6.31 2.49
N VAL A 51 -5.66 7.38 2.76
CA VAL A 51 -5.15 8.56 3.49
C VAL A 51 -4.67 8.18 4.89
N LEU A 52 -5.37 7.27 5.57
CA LEU A 52 -5.07 6.88 6.96
C LEU A 52 -3.99 5.79 7.06
N SER A 53 -3.97 4.83 6.14
CA SER A 53 -3.08 3.67 6.19
C SER A 53 -1.74 3.88 5.48
N THR A 54 -1.65 4.77 4.48
CA THR A 54 -0.39 5.01 3.77
C THR A 54 0.70 5.63 4.66
N PRO A 55 0.43 6.63 5.53
CA PRO A 55 1.48 7.21 6.37
C PRO A 55 2.11 6.20 7.37
N PRO A 56 1.34 5.42 8.14
CA PRO A 56 1.91 4.36 8.99
C PRO A 56 2.68 3.31 8.20
N ASN A 57 2.17 2.92 7.02
CA ASN A 57 2.88 1.99 6.13
C ASN A 57 4.22 2.56 5.63
N PHE A 58 4.25 3.85 5.26
CA PHE A 58 5.47 4.53 4.87
C PHE A 58 6.49 4.54 6.01
N MET A 59 6.06 4.88 7.22
CA MET A 59 6.90 4.89 8.41
C MET A 59 7.43 3.48 8.76
N TRP A 60 6.60 2.45 8.58
CA TRP A 60 7.00 1.06 8.77
C TRP A 60 8.06 0.62 7.76
N GLN A 61 7.89 0.95 6.48
CA GLN A 61 8.88 0.67 5.44
C GLN A 61 10.19 1.42 5.72
N ASP A 62 10.13 2.69 6.11
CA ASP A 62 11.31 3.48 6.48
C ASP A 62 12.03 2.88 7.71
N PHE A 63 11.27 2.47 8.72
CA PHE A 63 11.83 1.81 9.91
C PHE A 63 12.56 0.52 9.55
N ILE A 64 11.95 -0.33 8.71
CA ILE A 64 12.55 -1.58 8.24
C ILE A 64 13.79 -1.31 7.37
N GLU A 65 13.75 -0.30 6.51
CA GLU A 65 14.88 0.09 5.66
C GLU A 65 16.05 0.58 6.50
N SER A 66 15.78 1.40 7.52
CA SER A 66 16.79 1.92 8.44
C SER A 66 17.42 0.82 9.31
N THR A 67 16.62 -0.16 9.76
CA THR A 67 17.08 -1.26 10.63
C THR A 67 17.85 -2.34 9.86
N PHE A 68 17.44 -2.65 8.63
CA PHE A 68 18.04 -3.72 7.82
C PHE A 68 18.42 -3.25 6.40
N PRO A 69 19.38 -2.34 6.19
CA PRO A 69 19.64 -1.72 4.88
C PRO A 69 19.74 -2.77 3.76
N ALA A 70 18.85 -2.69 2.76
CA ALA A 70 18.76 -3.68 1.68
C ALA A 70 19.85 -3.44 0.63
N THR A 71 20.32 -2.20 0.54
CA THR A 71 21.30 -1.75 -0.45
C THR A 71 22.49 -1.10 0.25
N LYS A 72 23.70 -1.62 0.04
CA LYS A 72 24.92 -0.85 0.30
C LYS A 72 25.10 0.13 -0.86
N LYS A 73 24.96 1.44 -0.61
CA LYS A 73 25.11 2.49 -1.65
C LYS A 73 26.56 2.67 -2.12
N VAL A 74 27.52 2.04 -1.44
CA VAL A 74 28.97 2.20 -1.60
C VAL A 74 29.60 0.84 -1.32
N VAL A 75 30.25 0.21 -2.31
CA VAL A 75 30.99 -1.05 -2.13
C VAL A 75 32.43 -0.85 -2.62
N PRO A 76 33.46 -1.36 -1.91
CA PRO A 76 34.82 -1.34 -2.42
C PRO A 76 34.89 -2.04 -3.78
N THR A 77 35.52 -1.39 -4.76
CA THR A 77 35.72 -1.89 -6.13
C THR A 77 36.42 -3.25 -6.09
N THR A 78 36.14 -4.14 -7.06
CA THR A 78 36.77 -5.47 -7.15
C THR A 78 38.31 -5.37 -7.07
N GLU A 79 38.89 -4.32 -7.64
CA GLU A 79 40.32 -3.98 -7.59
C GLU A 79 40.80 -3.54 -6.19
N ALA A 80 39.95 -2.85 -5.42
CA ALA A 80 40.24 -2.47 -4.04
C ALA A 80 40.17 -3.69 -3.09
N VAL A 81 39.26 -4.64 -3.38
CA VAL A 81 39.13 -5.90 -2.62
C VAL A 81 40.28 -6.86 -2.90
N THR A 82 40.77 -6.94 -4.15
CA THR A 82 41.94 -7.75 -4.51
C THR A 82 43.24 -7.15 -3.99
N GLY A 83 43.41 -5.82 -4.06
CA GLY A 83 44.56 -5.12 -3.46
C GLY A 83 44.65 -5.28 -1.95
N ALA A 84 43.51 -5.16 -1.24
CA ALA A 84 43.43 -5.38 0.21
C ALA A 84 43.69 -6.85 0.61
N SER A 85 43.23 -7.81 -0.21
CA SER A 85 43.48 -9.25 0.04
C SER A 85 44.92 -9.66 -0.26
N ALA A 86 45.61 -8.93 -1.15
CA ALA A 86 47.01 -9.14 -1.51
C ALA A 86 48.02 -8.34 -0.66
N LYS A 87 47.55 -7.50 0.30
CA LYS A 87 48.36 -6.55 1.09
C LYS A 87 49.27 -5.64 0.23
N ASP A 88 48.81 -5.27 -0.95
CA ASP A 88 49.58 -4.41 -1.86
C ASP A 88 49.16 -2.94 -1.68
N GLU A 89 49.81 -2.27 -0.71
CA GLU A 89 49.53 -0.88 -0.34
C GLU A 89 49.72 0.11 -1.50
N LYS A 90 50.62 -0.19 -2.46
CA LYS A 90 50.88 0.68 -3.62
C LYS A 90 49.77 0.61 -4.66
N ALA A 91 49.08 -0.53 -4.78
CA ALA A 91 47.91 -0.68 -5.65
C ALA A 91 46.68 0.01 -5.05
N LEU A 92 46.55 -0.03 -3.72
CA LEU A 92 45.47 0.64 -2.96
C LEU A 92 45.60 2.17 -3.04
N ASP A 93 46.81 2.72 -2.95
CA ASP A 93 47.06 4.17 -3.07
C ASP A 93 46.79 4.72 -4.47
N ARG A 94 46.99 3.89 -5.51
CA ARG A 94 46.69 4.26 -6.91
C ARG A 94 45.18 4.31 -7.17
N THR A 95 44.43 3.32 -6.68
CA THR A 95 42.96 3.29 -6.77
C THR A 95 42.30 4.35 -5.88
N ALA A 96 42.92 4.72 -4.76
CA ALA A 96 42.55 5.87 -3.91
C ALA A 96 42.69 7.21 -4.64
N LYS A 97 43.84 7.45 -5.28
CA LYS A 97 44.08 8.69 -6.03
C LYS A 97 43.25 8.81 -7.30
N ALA A 98 42.80 7.71 -7.88
CA ALA A 98 41.91 7.67 -9.04
C ALA A 98 40.43 7.90 -8.68
N GLY A 99 40.06 7.98 -7.38
CA GLY A 99 38.67 8.10 -6.94
C GLY A 99 37.82 6.86 -7.21
N GLN A 100 38.45 5.72 -7.51
CA GLN A 100 37.82 4.45 -7.92
C GLN A 100 37.81 3.42 -6.80
N LEU A 101 37.94 3.83 -5.54
CA LEU A 101 37.85 2.91 -4.40
C LEU A 101 36.47 2.31 -4.22
N VAL A 102 35.45 2.99 -4.73
CA VAL A 102 34.05 2.65 -4.51
C VAL A 102 33.32 2.66 -5.84
N GLU A 103 32.67 1.55 -6.17
CA GLU A 103 31.66 1.55 -7.22
C GLU A 103 30.27 1.80 -6.62
N PRO A 104 29.45 2.70 -7.19
CA PRO A 104 28.03 2.84 -6.87
C PRO A 104 27.23 1.70 -7.52
N VAL A 105 27.61 0.46 -7.24
CA VAL A 105 26.83 -0.72 -7.64
C VAL A 105 25.95 -1.09 -6.45
N PRO A 106 24.61 -1.01 -6.56
CA PRO A 106 23.72 -1.46 -5.51
C PRO A 106 23.82 -2.98 -5.36
N LYS A 107 24.79 -3.46 -4.57
CA LYS A 107 24.84 -4.88 -4.17
C LYS A 107 23.77 -5.11 -3.12
N LEU A 108 22.76 -5.88 -3.51
CA LEU A 108 21.65 -6.28 -2.65
C LEU A 108 22.18 -7.16 -1.51
N ASN A 109 21.92 -6.78 -0.27
CA ASN A 109 22.25 -7.64 0.87
C ASN A 109 21.16 -8.69 1.04
N MET A 110 21.34 -9.86 0.42
CA MET A 110 20.35 -10.94 0.40
C MET A 110 19.85 -11.34 1.80
N LYS A 111 20.72 -11.34 2.82
CA LYS A 111 20.32 -11.66 4.19
C LYS A 111 19.34 -10.62 4.74
N ASN A 112 19.65 -9.34 4.58
CA ASN A 112 18.77 -8.26 5.01
C ASN A 112 17.47 -8.26 4.21
N THR A 113 17.54 -8.47 2.89
CA THR A 113 16.35 -8.54 2.03
C THR A 113 15.41 -9.67 2.44
N ILE A 114 15.93 -10.85 2.78
CA ILE A 114 15.11 -11.97 3.26
C ILE A 114 14.48 -11.65 4.62
N ILE A 115 15.24 -11.05 5.55
CA ILE A 115 14.69 -10.62 6.85
C ILE A 115 13.55 -9.63 6.66
N LYS A 116 13.75 -8.63 5.79
CA LYS A 116 12.70 -7.66 5.44
C LYS A 116 11.46 -8.34 4.85
N LEU A 117 11.67 -9.24 3.89
CA LEU A 117 10.56 -9.97 3.26
C LEU A 117 9.77 -10.76 4.30
N ILE A 118 10.44 -11.48 5.20
CA ILE A 118 9.77 -12.27 6.25
C ILE A 118 8.99 -11.35 7.19
N LEU A 119 9.60 -10.25 7.64
CA LEU A 119 8.99 -9.33 8.59
C LEU A 119 7.80 -8.60 7.98
N ASP A 120 7.89 -8.20 6.71
CA ASP A 120 6.81 -7.60 5.95
C ASP A 120 5.67 -8.60 5.69
N GLN A 121 5.99 -9.83 5.27
CA GLN A 121 5.00 -10.86 5.00
C GLN A 121 4.37 -11.48 6.25
N THR A 122 4.90 -11.22 7.45
CA THR A 122 4.34 -11.70 8.72
C THR A 122 3.68 -10.57 9.50
N ILE A 123 4.48 -9.71 10.15
CA ILE A 123 3.98 -8.65 11.01
C ILE A 123 3.31 -7.56 10.19
N GLY A 124 3.96 -7.13 9.10
CA GLY A 124 3.43 -6.08 8.24
C GLY A 124 2.08 -6.44 7.63
N SER A 125 1.99 -7.62 7.02
CA SER A 125 0.76 -8.13 6.40
C SER A 125 -0.34 -8.37 7.44
N ALA A 126 -0.04 -8.99 8.58
CA ALA A 126 -1.02 -9.25 9.62
C ALA A 126 -1.63 -7.95 10.18
N VAL A 127 -0.78 -6.96 10.51
CA VAL A 127 -1.25 -5.67 11.01
C VAL A 127 -2.07 -4.94 9.93
N ASN A 128 -1.61 -4.92 8.68
CA ASN A 128 -2.34 -4.30 7.58
C ASN A 128 -3.70 -4.97 7.32
N THR A 129 -3.77 -6.30 7.31
CA THR A 129 -5.02 -7.03 7.10
C THR A 129 -6.02 -6.77 8.23
N LEU A 130 -5.55 -6.75 9.48
CA LEU A 130 -6.41 -6.45 10.62
C LEU A 130 -6.89 -4.99 10.59
N MET A 131 -5.99 -4.04 10.32
CA MET A 131 -6.34 -2.63 10.20
C MET A 131 -7.34 -2.38 9.08
N PHE A 132 -7.13 -3.01 7.92
CA PHE A 132 -8.05 -2.97 6.80
C PHE A 132 -9.45 -3.41 7.20
N SER A 133 -9.58 -4.63 7.73
CA SER A 133 -10.89 -5.20 8.00
C SER A 133 -11.61 -4.46 9.13
N VAL A 134 -10.90 -4.13 10.22
CA VAL A 134 -11.48 -3.32 11.31
C VAL A 134 -11.94 -1.95 10.82
N PHE A 135 -11.15 -1.29 9.96
CA PHE A 135 -11.51 -0.01 9.38
C PHE A 135 -12.79 -0.12 8.53
N PHE A 136 -12.85 -1.07 7.58
CA PHE A 136 -13.99 -1.16 6.68
C PHE A 136 -15.28 -1.51 7.42
N HIS A 137 -15.26 -2.47 8.34
CA HIS A 137 -16.44 -2.81 9.14
C HIS A 137 -16.89 -1.66 10.03
N SER A 138 -15.96 -0.97 10.70
CA SER A 138 -16.30 0.17 11.56
C SER A 138 -16.85 1.36 10.76
N VAL A 139 -16.26 1.68 9.61
CA VAL A 139 -16.71 2.79 8.75
C VAL A 139 -18.04 2.46 8.07
N GLN A 140 -18.23 1.24 7.58
CA GLN A 140 -19.52 0.82 7.01
C GLN A 140 -20.63 0.91 8.06
N MET A 141 -20.37 0.49 9.31
CA MET A 141 -21.31 0.67 10.42
C MET A 141 -21.56 2.15 10.75
N ALA A 142 -20.51 2.98 10.80
CA ALA A 142 -20.64 4.41 11.05
C ALA A 142 -21.46 5.13 9.96
N MET A 143 -21.48 4.59 8.74
CA MET A 143 -22.24 5.07 7.60
C MET A 143 -23.57 4.33 7.40
N ALA A 144 -24.00 3.46 8.31
CA ALA A 144 -25.18 2.61 8.11
C ALA A 144 -26.49 3.40 7.97
N HIS A 145 -26.54 4.65 8.46
CA HIS A 145 -27.69 5.55 8.33
C HIS A 145 -27.80 6.23 6.95
N ARG A 146 -26.87 5.96 6.03
CA ARG A 146 -26.89 6.52 4.67
C ARG A 146 -28.14 6.07 3.90
N PRO A 147 -28.64 6.88 2.94
CA PRO A 147 -29.65 6.43 2.01
C PRO A 147 -29.14 5.25 1.18
N HIS A 148 -30.00 4.26 0.95
CA HIS A 148 -29.70 3.14 0.05
C HIS A 148 -29.77 3.59 -1.41
N GLY A 149 -28.95 2.99 -2.27
CA GLY A 149 -28.88 3.28 -3.70
C GLY A 149 -27.69 4.15 -4.08
N ALA A 150 -27.00 3.76 -5.16
CA ALA A 150 -25.80 4.43 -5.65
C ALA A 150 -26.09 5.87 -6.11
N GLU A 151 -27.30 6.15 -6.60
CA GLU A 151 -27.76 7.45 -7.06
C GLU A 151 -27.79 8.53 -5.96
N HIS A 152 -27.98 8.13 -4.70
CA HIS A 152 -28.04 9.04 -3.57
C HIS A 152 -26.67 9.29 -2.91
N SER A 153 -25.66 8.47 -3.23
CA SER A 153 -24.36 8.44 -2.56
C SER A 153 -23.62 9.79 -2.58
N MET A 154 -23.51 10.42 -3.76
CA MET A 154 -22.83 11.71 -3.93
C MET A 154 -23.52 12.82 -3.14
N MET A 155 -24.84 12.89 -3.24
CA MET A 155 -25.62 13.93 -2.55
C MET A 155 -25.52 13.78 -1.03
N PHE A 156 -25.54 12.54 -0.53
CA PHE A 156 -25.32 12.26 0.88
C PHE A 156 -23.96 12.77 1.36
N LEU A 157 -22.87 12.45 0.65
CA LEU A 157 -21.53 12.92 1.03
C LEU A 157 -21.44 14.45 0.99
N MET A 158 -21.92 15.07 -0.08
CA MET A 158 -21.89 16.53 -0.22
C MET A 158 -22.63 17.23 0.93
N ARG A 159 -23.85 16.80 1.26
CA ARG A 159 -24.63 17.38 2.37
C ARG A 159 -23.94 17.18 3.72
N SER A 160 -23.45 15.98 3.95
CA SER A 160 -22.80 15.60 5.20
C SER A 160 -21.52 16.42 5.47
N PHE A 161 -20.74 16.74 4.44
CA PHE A 161 -19.55 17.59 4.57
C PHE A 161 -19.86 19.08 4.56
N ALA A 162 -20.89 19.51 3.82
CA ALA A 162 -21.31 20.91 3.80
C ALA A 162 -22.02 21.36 5.09
N ARG A 163 -22.42 20.43 5.98
CA ARG A 163 -23.24 20.71 7.18
C ARG A 163 -24.40 21.66 6.85
N SER A 164 -25.08 21.38 5.75
CA SER A 164 -25.99 22.33 5.12
C SER A 164 -27.33 22.48 5.87
N GLY A 165 -27.64 21.58 6.82
CA GLY A 165 -28.88 21.60 7.60
C GLY A 165 -28.69 21.34 9.09
N LYS A 166 -29.68 21.79 9.88
CA LYS A 166 -29.74 21.61 11.35
C LYS A 166 -30.05 20.17 11.78
N ASP A 167 -30.60 19.38 10.85
CA ASP A 167 -30.97 17.96 11.03
C ASP A 167 -30.01 16.99 10.30
N ASP A 168 -28.94 17.51 9.66
CA ASP A 168 -28.00 16.69 8.91
C ASP A 168 -27.06 15.93 9.87
N ARG A 169 -27.17 14.60 9.87
CA ARG A 169 -26.22 13.72 10.58
C ARG A 169 -24.85 13.77 9.90
N PRO A 170 -23.74 13.62 10.65
CA PRO A 170 -22.41 13.56 10.06
C PRO A 170 -22.26 12.33 9.16
N ALA A 171 -21.45 12.43 8.10
CA ALA A 171 -21.20 11.29 7.19
C ALA A 171 -20.74 10.04 7.93
N LEU A 172 -19.96 10.22 9.01
CA LEU A 172 -19.43 9.17 9.86
C LEU A 172 -19.97 9.35 11.26
N ASP A 173 -20.87 8.46 11.68
CA ASP A 173 -21.36 8.39 13.06
C ASP A 173 -20.68 7.24 13.80
N PHE A 174 -19.53 7.52 14.42
CA PHE A 174 -18.78 6.51 15.17
C PHE A 174 -19.47 6.05 16.46
N THR A 175 -20.53 6.74 16.91
CA THR A 175 -21.31 6.29 18.08
C THR A 175 -22.13 5.04 17.78
N ALA A 176 -22.43 4.80 16.50
CA ALA A 176 -23.13 3.61 16.03
C ALA A 176 -22.23 2.37 15.91
N VAL A 177 -20.91 2.51 16.07
CA VAL A 177 -19.95 1.40 15.89
C VAL A 177 -19.99 0.46 17.09
N ARG A 178 -20.30 -0.81 16.81
CA ARG A 178 -20.38 -1.89 17.81
C ARG A 178 -19.21 -2.84 17.64
N TRP A 179 -18.24 -2.74 18.55
CA TRP A 179 -17.01 -3.55 18.50
C TRP A 179 -17.25 -5.05 18.64
N ASP A 180 -18.34 -5.43 19.30
CA ASP A 180 -18.83 -6.81 19.40
C ASP A 180 -19.29 -7.39 18.07
N GLU A 181 -19.62 -6.56 17.07
CA GLU A 181 -19.94 -6.99 15.70
C GLU A 181 -18.73 -6.85 14.76
N VAL A 182 -17.97 -5.76 14.90
CA VAL A 182 -16.78 -5.47 14.07
C VAL A 182 -15.70 -6.54 14.24
N MET A 183 -15.38 -6.90 15.49
CA MET A 183 -14.22 -7.75 15.77
C MET A 183 -14.40 -9.21 15.31
N PRO A 184 -15.57 -9.85 15.48
CA PRO A 184 -15.81 -11.19 14.91
C PRO A 184 -15.74 -11.21 13.38
N LYS A 185 -16.33 -10.21 12.70
CA LYS A 185 -16.24 -10.10 11.23
C LYS A 185 -14.80 -9.95 10.78
N ALA A 186 -14.04 -9.07 11.44
CA ALA A 186 -12.64 -8.87 11.11
C ALA A 186 -11.78 -10.12 11.30
N LYS A 187 -12.05 -10.92 12.35
CA LYS A 187 -11.39 -12.21 12.55
C LYS A 187 -11.75 -13.24 11.48
N ALA A 188 -13.01 -13.27 11.04
CA ALA A 188 -13.46 -14.21 10.01
C ALA A 188 -12.79 -13.94 8.66
N GLU A 189 -12.61 -12.67 8.30
CA GLU A 189 -11.99 -12.25 7.03
C GLU A 189 -10.47 -12.23 7.08
N PHE A 190 -9.86 -12.26 8.27
CA PHE A 190 -8.43 -12.13 8.46
C PHE A 190 -7.63 -13.15 7.65
N MET A 191 -7.91 -14.45 7.81
CA MET A 191 -7.16 -15.50 7.10
C MET A 191 -7.40 -15.49 5.59
N PRO A 192 -8.65 -15.35 5.09
CA PRO A 192 -8.90 -15.15 3.67
C PRO A 192 -8.09 -14.00 3.07
N LEU A 193 -8.15 -12.81 3.66
CA LEU A 193 -7.45 -11.63 3.16
C LEU A 193 -5.92 -11.77 3.26
N LEU A 194 -5.41 -12.32 4.36
CA LEU A 194 -3.98 -12.56 4.54
C LEU A 194 -3.45 -13.53 3.49
N SER A 195 -4.17 -14.64 3.25
CA SER A 195 -3.78 -15.64 2.26
C SER A 195 -3.82 -15.09 0.83
N ALA A 196 -4.79 -14.23 0.50
CA ALA A 196 -4.85 -13.55 -0.78
C ALA A 196 -3.64 -12.61 -0.96
N GLY A 197 -3.27 -11.88 0.10
CA GLY A 197 -2.06 -11.06 0.12
C GLY A 197 -0.79 -11.86 -0.16
N TRP A 198 -0.62 -13.02 0.48
CA TRP A 198 0.53 -13.91 0.25
C TRP A 198 0.60 -14.51 -1.15
N ARG A 199 -0.50 -14.57 -1.89
CA ARG A 199 -0.49 -15.01 -3.29
C ARG A 199 -0.05 -13.90 -4.24
N LEU A 200 -0.35 -12.64 -3.91
CA LEU A 200 -0.09 -11.50 -4.77
C LEU A 200 1.28 -10.87 -4.50
N TRP A 201 1.55 -10.46 -3.27
CA TRP A 201 2.67 -9.57 -2.96
C TRP A 201 4.06 -10.23 -3.08
N PRO A 202 4.27 -11.50 -2.68
CA PRO A 202 5.52 -12.20 -2.95
C PRO A 202 5.80 -12.35 -4.45
N LEU A 203 4.77 -12.60 -5.26
CA LEU A 203 4.90 -12.72 -6.71
C LEU A 203 5.27 -11.38 -7.35
N VAL A 204 4.61 -10.29 -6.95
CA VAL A 204 4.91 -8.92 -7.41
C VAL A 204 6.34 -8.54 -7.02
N SER A 205 6.75 -8.87 -5.79
CA SER A 205 8.12 -8.65 -5.33
C SER A 205 9.13 -9.43 -6.16
N LEU A 206 8.86 -10.70 -6.44
CA LEU A 206 9.72 -11.54 -7.28
C LEU A 206 9.86 -10.95 -8.69
N ILE A 207 8.77 -10.51 -9.32
CA ILE A 207 8.81 -9.90 -10.65
C ILE A 207 9.65 -8.63 -10.64
N ASN A 208 9.45 -7.76 -9.64
CA ASN A 208 10.23 -6.54 -9.47
C ASN A 208 11.72 -6.78 -9.27
N PHE A 209 12.10 -7.86 -8.58
CA PHE A 209 13.51 -8.21 -8.36
C PHE A 209 14.15 -8.97 -9.53
N ALA A 210 13.40 -9.83 -10.22
CA ALA A 210 13.92 -10.72 -11.25
C ALA A 210 13.96 -10.08 -12.64
N PHE A 211 12.93 -9.31 -13.01
CA PHE A 211 12.73 -8.87 -14.40
C PHE A 211 12.81 -7.35 -14.58
N VAL A 212 12.76 -6.57 -13.50
CA VAL A 212 12.66 -5.11 -13.57
C VAL A 212 13.90 -4.43 -12.99
N GLN A 213 14.73 -3.88 -13.87
CA GLN A 213 15.98 -3.21 -13.49
C GLN A 213 15.83 -1.70 -13.27
N THR A 214 14.81 -1.07 -13.86
CA THR A 214 14.58 0.39 -13.75
C THR A 214 13.59 0.74 -12.64
N VAL A 215 13.81 1.89 -11.99
CA VAL A 215 12.96 2.38 -10.89
C VAL A 215 11.54 2.71 -11.37
N GLU A 216 11.43 3.31 -12.55
CA GLU A 216 10.14 3.69 -13.15
C GLU A 216 9.24 2.47 -13.42
N MET A 217 9.81 1.40 -13.99
CA MET A 217 9.07 0.18 -14.26
C MET A 217 8.65 -0.54 -12.97
N ARG A 218 9.46 -0.48 -11.90
CA ARG A 218 9.08 -1.05 -10.59
C ARG A 218 7.88 -0.31 -10.00
N ASN A 219 7.86 1.02 -10.12
CA ASN A 219 6.73 1.84 -9.68
C ASN A 219 5.47 1.52 -10.50
N LEU A 220 5.60 1.30 -11.82
CA LEU A 220 4.49 0.92 -12.68
C LEU A 220 3.91 -0.45 -12.31
N VAL A 221 4.75 -1.47 -12.14
CA VAL A 221 4.33 -2.81 -11.73
C VAL A 221 3.66 -2.78 -10.36
N GLY A 222 4.22 -2.02 -9.42
CA GLY A 222 3.63 -1.81 -8.09
C GLY A 222 2.27 -1.11 -8.17
N GLY A 223 2.12 -0.08 -9.00
CA GLY A 223 0.85 0.62 -9.21
C GLY A 223 -0.22 -0.26 -9.83
N LEU A 224 0.11 -1.05 -10.85
CA LEU A 224 -0.82 -2.00 -11.48
C LEU A 224 -1.25 -3.12 -10.52
N ALA A 225 -0.30 -3.69 -9.77
CA ALA A 225 -0.60 -4.64 -8.72
C ALA A 225 -1.50 -4.03 -7.63
N GLY A 226 -1.25 -2.77 -7.26
CA GLY A 226 -2.09 -2.01 -6.34
C GLY A 226 -3.52 -1.81 -6.85
N ILE A 227 -3.70 -1.52 -8.14
CA ILE A 227 -5.02 -1.43 -8.77
C ILE A 227 -5.72 -2.80 -8.73
N ALA A 228 -5.03 -3.88 -9.13
CA ALA A 228 -5.60 -5.22 -9.11
C ALA A 228 -6.01 -5.66 -7.70
N TRP A 229 -5.17 -5.38 -6.69
CA TRP A 229 -5.50 -5.60 -5.29
C TRP A 229 -6.69 -4.76 -4.85
N GLY A 230 -6.71 -3.47 -5.18
CA GLY A 230 -7.81 -2.56 -4.85
C GLY A 230 -9.14 -3.01 -5.46
N ILE A 231 -9.14 -3.54 -6.69
CA ILE A 231 -10.33 -4.14 -7.32
C ILE A 231 -10.78 -5.36 -6.52
N TYR A 232 -9.86 -6.31 -6.24
CA TYR A 232 -10.17 -7.52 -5.47
C TYR A 232 -10.81 -7.18 -4.13
N VAL A 233 -10.21 -6.25 -3.39
CA VAL A 233 -10.67 -5.86 -2.06
C VAL A 233 -11.98 -5.06 -2.11
N SER A 234 -12.19 -4.25 -3.16
CA SER A 234 -13.47 -3.57 -3.39
C SER A 234 -14.60 -4.57 -3.62
N LEU A 235 -14.35 -5.62 -4.41
CA LEU A 235 -15.32 -6.68 -4.64
C LEU A 235 -15.55 -7.54 -3.38
N PHE A 236 -14.48 -7.84 -2.64
CA PHE A 236 -14.56 -8.59 -1.39
C PHE A 236 -15.42 -7.86 -0.34
N THR A 237 -15.22 -6.55 -0.19
CA THR A 237 -15.99 -5.72 0.77
C THR A 237 -17.41 -5.40 0.30
N ALA A 238 -17.70 -5.49 -1.00
CA ALA A 238 -19.05 -5.32 -1.54
C ALA A 238 -19.89 -6.61 -1.44
N GLY A 239 -19.24 -7.78 -1.42
CA GLY A 239 -19.91 -9.09 -1.36
C GLY A 239 -20.17 -9.63 0.05
N ASN A 240 -19.65 -8.98 1.09
CA ASN A 240 -19.85 -9.32 2.52
C ASN A 240 -20.74 -8.28 3.21
#